data_AF-A0A7W0VH32-F1
#
_entry.id   AF-A0A7W0VH32-F1
#
_cell.length_a   1.000
_cell.length_b   1.000
_cell.length_c   1.000
_cell.angle_alpha   90.00
_cell.angle_beta   90.00
_cell.angle_gamma   90.00
#
_symmetry.space_group_name_H-M   'P 1'
#
loop_
_entity.id
_entity.type
_entity.pdbx_description
1 polymer ?
#
loop_
_entity_poly.entity_id
_entity_poly.type
_entity_poly.pdbx_seq_one_letter_code
_entity_poly.pdbx_strand_id
1 'polypeptide(L)' 'TIDDDDKRLVEEFVLTIKNTRARPVEVVLREHLYRGQNWTLAYQTAREPTKEGPQQISLRTTVPAGGETKVLYVVVYTWP' A
#
# COMPACT_ATOMS: atom_id res chain seq x y z
N THR A 1 -2.44 -14.83 -0.13
CA THR A 1 -2.39 -16.19 0.44
C THR A 1 -3.20 -16.22 1.72
N ILE A 2 -4.16 -17.13 1.83
CA ILE A 2 -4.95 -17.34 3.06
C ILE A 2 -4.36 -18.55 3.79
N ASP A 3 -4.23 -18.43 5.10
CA ASP A 3 -3.80 -19.46 6.03
C ASP A 3 -4.84 -19.53 7.16
N ASP A 4 -5.78 -20.48 7.03
CA ASP A 4 -6.94 -20.60 7.92
C ASP A 4 -6.55 -21.16 9.29
N ASP A 5 -5.48 -21.95 9.38
CA ASP A 5 -4.98 -22.52 10.64
C ASP A 5 -4.35 -21.42 11.52
N ASP A 6 -3.59 -20.51 10.91
CA ASP A 6 -2.99 -19.35 11.59
C ASP A 6 -3.89 -18.10 11.61
N LYS A 7 -5.14 -18.22 11.13
CA LYS A 7 -6.11 -17.10 11.01
C LYS A 7 -5.49 -15.85 10.40
N ARG A 8 -4.77 -16.06 9.30
CA ARG A 8 -3.92 -15.07 8.66
C ARG A 8 -4.22 -14.96 7.18
N LEU A 9 -4.29 -13.74 6.67
CA LEU A 9 -4.40 -13.46 5.25
C LEU A 9 -3.28 -12.49 4.83
N VAL A 10 -2.51 -12.89 3.84
CA VAL A 10 -1.47 -12.08 3.23
C VAL A 10 -1.95 -11.58 1.87
N GLU A 11 -1.91 -10.27 1.67
CA GLU A 11 -2.21 -9.64 0.38
C GLU A 11 -1.01 -8.83 -0.11
N GLU A 12 -0.70 -9.00 -1.40
CA GLU A 12 0.35 -8.25 -2.08
C GLU A 12 -0.29 -7.36 -3.15
N PHE A 13 0.10 -6.08 -3.14
CA PHE A 13 -0.39 -5.08 -4.07
C PHE A 13 0.77 -4.47 -4.85
N VAL A 14 0.67 -4.45 -6.17
CA VAL A 14 1.60 -3.76 -7.07
C VAL A 14 0.85 -2.69 -7.84
N LEU A 15 1.16 -1.43 -7.54
CA LEU A 15 0.58 -0.26 -8.16
C LEU A 15 1.58 0.36 -9.13
N THR A 16 1.17 0.56 -10.39
CA THR A 16 1.97 1.32 -11.38
C THR A 16 1.35 2.70 -11.57
N ILE A 17 2.09 3.74 -11.20
CA ILE A 17 1.63 5.12 -11.32
C ILE A 17 2.39 5.80 -12.44
N LYS A 18 1.66 6.31 -13.44
CA LYS A 18 2.23 7.02 -14.59
C LYS A 18 2.00 8.52 -14.47
N ASN A 19 3.03 9.32 -14.69
CA ASN A 19 2.97 10.77 -14.70
C ASN A 19 3.27 11.30 -16.11
N THR A 20 2.25 11.78 -16.80
CA THR A 20 2.38 12.39 -18.14
C THR A 20 2.81 13.86 -18.10
N ARG A 21 2.97 14.46 -16.92
CA ARG A 21 3.37 15.86 -16.78
C ARG A 21 4.87 16.02 -17.03
N ALA A 22 5.26 17.20 -17.51
CA ALA A 22 6.66 17.58 -17.74
C ALA A 22 7.46 17.87 -16.46
N ARG A 23 6.89 17.63 -15.27
CA ARG A 23 7.57 17.81 -13.98
C ARG A 23 7.31 16.60 -13.07
N PRO A 24 8.26 16.26 -12.17
CA PRO A 24 8.01 15.25 -11.14
C PRO A 24 6.81 15.64 -10.28
N VAL A 25 6.07 14.64 -9.80
CA VAL A 25 4.92 14.85 -8.91
C VAL A 25 5.04 13.99 -7.67
N GLU A 26 4.62 14.58 -6.56
CA GLU A 26 4.43 13.87 -5.30
C GLU A 26 3.02 13.27 -5.27
N VAL A 27 2.92 11.98 -4.99
CA VAL A 27 1.65 11.25 -4.94
C VAL A 27 1.47 10.68 -3.53
N VAL A 28 0.30 10.97 -2.95
CA VAL A 28 -0.17 10.31 -1.73
C VAL A 28 -1.13 9.20 -2.15
N LEU A 29 -0.75 7.96 -1.90
CA LEU A 29 -1.61 6.80 -2.06
C LEU A 29 -2.42 6.64 -0.77
N ARG A 30 -3.75 6.67 -0.87
CA ARG A 30 -4.66 6.42 0.25
C ARG A 30 -5.37 5.10 -0.01
N GLU A 31 -4.95 4.06 0.69
CA GLU A 31 -5.46 2.71 0.53
C GLU A 31 -6.48 2.41 1.62
N HIS A 32 -7.55 1.72 1.24
CA HIS A 32 -8.58 1.23 2.15
C HIS A 32 -8.45 -0.29 2.30
N LEU A 33 -8.11 -0.73 3.51
CA LEU A 33 -7.81 -2.11 3.87
C LEU A 33 -9.08 -2.82 4.34
N TYR A 34 -9.98 -3.13 3.40
CA TYR A 34 -11.37 -3.54 3.69
C TYR A 34 -11.52 -4.91 4.39
N ARG A 35 -10.48 -5.73 4.47
CA ARG A 35 -10.61 -7.13 4.92
C ARG A 35 -10.57 -7.34 6.43
N GLY A 36 -10.20 -6.32 7.19
CA GLY A 36 -10.18 -6.42 8.64
C GLY A 36 -9.68 -5.14 9.30
N GLN A 37 -9.93 -5.04 10.61
CA GLN A 37 -9.45 -3.93 11.46
C GLN A 37 -8.03 -4.18 11.97
N ASN A 38 -7.65 -5.46 12.07
CA ASN A 38 -6.35 -5.91 12.53
C ASN A 38 -5.49 -6.26 11.31
N TRP A 39 -4.46 -5.45 11.08
CA TRP A 39 -3.52 -5.63 9.99
C TRP A 39 -2.16 -5.05 10.35
N THR A 40 -1.14 -5.59 9.68
CA THR A 40 0.24 -5.11 9.73
C THR A 40 0.75 -4.93 8.30
N LEU A 41 1.50 -3.85 8.08
CA LEU A 41 2.24 -3.65 6.83
C LEU A 41 3.56 -4.45 6.92
N ALA A 42 3.63 -5.60 6.25
CA ALA A 42 4.80 -6.48 6.30
C ALA A 42 5.93 -6.01 5.40
N TYR A 43 5.60 -5.32 4.30
CA TYR A 43 6.57 -4.79 3.37
C TYR A 43 5.98 -3.61 2.58
N GLN A 44 6.84 -2.67 2.19
CA GLN A 44 6.48 -1.55 1.33
C GLN A 44 7.71 -0.96 0.64
N THR A 45 7.55 -0.49 -0.60
CA THR A 45 8.58 0.30 -1.31
C THR A 45 8.33 1.81 -1.22
N ALA A 46 7.10 2.23 -0.94
CA ALA A 46 6.73 3.62 -0.74
C ALA A 46 7.15 4.12 0.66
N ARG A 47 7.36 5.43 0.77
CA ARG A 47 7.80 6.08 2.02
C ARG A 47 6.63 6.55 2.88
N GLU A 48 6.94 6.88 4.13
CA GLU A 48 6.03 7.50 5.09
C GLU A 48 4.69 6.74 5.30
N PRO A 49 4.73 5.43 5.62
CA PRO A 49 3.50 4.71 5.95
C PRO A 49 2.84 5.32 7.19
N THR A 50 1.64 5.86 7.00
CA THR A 50 0.86 6.47 8.09
C THR A 50 -0.48 5.76 8.22
N LYS A 51 -0.77 5.23 9.41
CA LYS A 51 -2.07 4.63 9.71
C LYS A 51 -3.06 5.76 10.04
N GLU A 52 -3.88 6.11 9.06
CA GLU A 52 -4.89 7.20 9.16
C GLU A 52 -6.15 6.72 9.89
N GLY A 53 -6.37 5.40 9.95
CA GLY A 53 -7.51 4.83 10.65
C GLY A 53 -7.46 3.31 10.73
N PRO A 54 -8.52 2.70 11.27
CA PRO A 54 -8.58 1.25 11.46
C PRO A 54 -8.44 0.44 10.16
N GLN A 55 -8.90 0.99 9.04
CA GLN A 55 -8.80 0.36 7.71
C GLN A 55 -8.20 1.30 6.66
N GLN A 56 -7.38 2.26 7.06
CA GLN A 56 -6.80 3.24 6.14
C GLN A 56 -5.32 3.43 6.40
N ILE A 57 -4.55 3.38 5.32
CA ILE A 57 -3.13 3.69 5.31
C ILE A 57 -2.84 4.70 4.21
N SER A 58 -1.97 5.67 4.49
CA SER A 58 -1.39 6.54 3.50
C SER A 58 0.08 6.21 3.27
N LEU A 59 0.49 6.25 2.00
CA LEU A 59 1.86 6.04 1.54
C LEU A 59 2.23 7.18 0.59
N ARG A 60 3.51 7.54 0.52
CA ARG A 60 3.98 8.56 -0.42
C ARG A 60 4.98 8.00 -1.42
N THR A 61 4.90 8.51 -2.64
CA THR A 61 5.90 8.24 -3.68
C THR A 61 6.07 9.43 -4.60
N THR A 62 7.24 9.53 -5.22
CA THR A 62 7.53 10.55 -6.23
C THR A 62 7.56 9.89 -7.59
N VAL A 63 6.77 10.40 -8.52
CA VAL A 63 6.74 9.90 -9.90
C VAL A 63 7.48 10.90 -10.79
N PRO A 64 8.53 10.47 -11.52
CA PRO A 64 9.32 11.38 -12.37
C PRO A 64 8.48 11.99 -13.50
N ALA A 65 8.97 13.09 -14.07
CA ALA A 65 8.35 13.73 -15.24
C ALA A 65 8.29 12.74 -16.42
N GLY A 66 7.14 12.61 -17.07
CA GLY A 66 6.95 11.71 -18.22
C GLY A 66 7.19 10.22 -17.92
N GLY A 67 7.33 9.83 -16.65
CA GLY A 67 7.76 8.50 -16.26
C GLY A 67 6.74 7.76 -15.40
N GLU A 68 7.18 6.62 -14.87
CA GLU A 68 6.36 5.77 -14.02
C GLU A 68 7.12 5.32 -12.77
N THR A 69 6.37 5.00 -11.73
CA THR A 69 6.88 4.42 -10.49
C THR A 69 6.00 3.26 -10.07
N LYS A 70 6.63 2.17 -9.64
CA LYS A 70 5.95 1.02 -9.05
C LYS A 70 6.00 1.10 -7.53
N VAL A 71 4.83 1.01 -6.90
CA VAL A 71 4.69 0.87 -5.46
C VAL A 71 4.24 -0.56 -5.18
N LEU A 72 5.04 -1.27 -4.40
CA LEU A 72 4.72 -2.60 -3.90
C LEU A 72 4.46 -2.47 -2.40
N TYR A 73 3.39 -3.08 -1.91
CA TYR A 73 3.17 -3.22 -0.47
C TYR A 73 2.46 -4.54 -0.14
N VAL A 74 2.78 -5.08 1.03
CA VAL A 74 2.24 -6.36 1.53
C VAL A 74 1.54 -6.12 2.86
N VAL A 75 0.28 -6.52 2.92
CA VAL A 75 -0.56 -6.42 4.11
C VAL A 75 -0.83 -7.81 4.67
N VAL A 76 -0.67 -7.95 5.97
CA VAL A 76 -1.00 -9.17 6.71
C VAL A 76 -2.16 -8.86 7.64
N TYR A 77 -3.32 -9.47 7.39
CA TYR A 77 -4.50 -9.43 8.24
C TYR A 77 -4.49 -10.62 9.19
N THR A 78 -4.97 -10.40 10.42
CA THR A 78 -5.16 -11.46 11.42
C THR A 78 -6.52 -11.33 12.07
N TRP A 79 -7.13 -12.45 12.48
CA TRP A 79 -8.42 -12.45 13.19
C TRP A 79 -8.48 -13.47 14.35
N PRO A 80 -9.34 -13.25 15.36
CA PRO A 80 -9.46 -14.12 16.52
C PRO A 80 -10.02 -15.51 16.26
#